data_AF-A0A9P4IEQ8-F1
#
_entry.id   AF-A0A9P4IEQ8-F1
#
_cell.length_a   1.000
_cell.length_b   1.000
_cell.length_c   1.000
_cell.angle_alpha   90.00
_cell.angle_beta   90.00
_cell.angle_gamma   90.00
#
_symmetry.space_group_name_H-M   'P 1'
#
loop_
_entity.id
_entity.type
_entity.pdbx_description
1 polymer ?
#
loop_
_entity_poly.entity_id
_entity_poly.type
_entity_poly.pdbx_seq_one_letter_code
_entity_poly.pdbx_strand_id
1 'polypeptide(L)'
;MICPRCMLRAARPNSKIVNPIRAFSNSSQRAQKTITSDKVTSAPRQGSPDSHQPPAATSTSAAQPFSTPLTPSPANAGVKPGKKATSPSPVVLSSVTAGTPLKGLNFLKNGSDPVALADEEYPPWLWTILTPKVRANAVNTELDEGLYSNSKTRRRKAEKERRKQGLLNPESLVPKVPLQEQTVDLPTGDGTLHGALEAGAARDNLTKAMRQKRRATIKEANFLKAMG
;
A
#
# COMPACT_ATOMS: atom_id res chain seq x y z
N MET A 1 16.10 -53.75 -34.63
CA MET A 1 17.30 -53.04 -34.12
C MET A 1 17.39 -51.69 -34.83
N ILE A 2 17.16 -50.59 -34.11
CA ILE A 2 17.17 -49.24 -34.70
C ILE A 2 18.60 -48.71 -34.74
N CYS A 3 19.04 -48.24 -35.92
CA CYS A 3 20.38 -47.73 -36.17
C CYS A 3 20.71 -46.48 -35.31
N PRO A 4 21.93 -46.36 -34.76
CA PRO A 4 22.32 -45.22 -33.91
C PRO A 4 22.21 -43.86 -34.62
N ARG A 5 22.30 -43.83 -35.95
CA ARG A 5 22.12 -42.63 -36.78
C ARG A 5 20.65 -42.17 -36.86
N CYS A 6 19.70 -43.07 -36.63
CA CYS A 6 18.26 -42.75 -36.60
C CYS A 6 17.84 -42.13 -35.27
N MET A 7 18.42 -42.54 -34.14
CA MET A 7 18.12 -41.92 -32.83
C MET A 7 18.61 -40.47 -32.73
N LEU A 8 19.78 -40.16 -33.30
CA LEU A 8 20.33 -38.79 -33.30
C LEU A 8 19.53 -37.80 -34.18
N ARG A 9 18.75 -38.29 -35.14
CA ARG A 9 17.92 -37.44 -36.01
C ARG A 9 16.53 -37.17 -35.42
N ALA A 10 16.04 -38.03 -34.53
CA ALA A 10 14.79 -37.84 -33.79
C ALA A 10 14.92 -36.87 -32.60
N ALA A 11 16.14 -36.66 -32.10
CA ALA A 11 16.42 -35.77 -30.96
C ALA A 11 16.62 -34.28 -31.33
N ARG A 12 16.40 -33.89 -32.59
CA ARG A 12 16.51 -32.48 -33.00
C ARG A 12 15.15 -31.79 -32.91
N PRO A 13 14.95 -30.77 -32.04
CA PRO A 13 13.74 -29.97 -32.06
C PRO A 13 13.69 -29.17 -33.37
N ASN A 14 12.60 -29.32 -34.11
CA ASN A 14 12.31 -28.57 -35.33
C ASN A 14 11.96 -27.11 -34.96
N SER A 15 12.97 -26.27 -34.74
CA SER A 15 12.77 -24.85 -34.47
C SER A 15 12.70 -24.05 -35.78
N LYS A 16 11.56 -24.11 -36.47
CA LYS A 16 11.16 -23.07 -37.41
C LYS A 16 10.08 -22.21 -36.74
N ILE A 17 10.52 -21.30 -35.87
CA ILE A 17 9.69 -20.21 -35.38
C ILE A 17 10.22 -18.94 -36.05
N VAL A 18 9.54 -18.52 -37.11
CA VAL A 18 9.70 -17.20 -37.72
C VAL A 18 8.91 -16.23 -36.87
N ASN A 19 9.59 -15.36 -36.11
CA ASN A 19 8.94 -14.27 -35.38
C ASN A 19 8.74 -13.08 -36.34
N PRO A 20 7.51 -12.57 -36.55
CA PRO A 20 7.33 -11.29 -37.21
C PRO A 20 7.74 -10.15 -36.27
N ILE A 21 8.68 -9.34 -36.73
CA ILE A 21 9.12 -8.10 -36.09
C ILE A 21 7.94 -7.12 -36.10
N ARG A 22 7.33 -6.88 -34.94
CA ARG A 22 6.34 -5.81 -34.76
C ARG A 22 7.09 -4.51 -34.51
N ALA A 23 7.25 -3.69 -35.54
CA ALA A 23 7.78 -2.34 -35.43
C ALA A 23 6.77 -1.48 -34.65
N PHE A 24 7.18 -0.95 -33.50
CA PHE A 24 6.45 0.09 -32.78
C PHE A 24 7.02 1.46 -33.19
N SER A 25 6.21 2.26 -33.86
CA SER A 25 6.51 3.66 -34.15
C SER A 25 6.35 4.49 -32.88
N ASN A 26 7.46 4.96 -32.30
CA ASN A 26 7.42 5.94 -31.21
C ASN A 26 7.23 7.34 -31.83
N SER A 27 6.04 7.93 -31.64
CA SER A 27 5.85 9.36 -31.91
C SER A 27 6.59 10.17 -30.84
N SER A 28 7.52 11.02 -31.27
CA SER A 28 8.22 11.98 -30.42
C SER A 28 7.25 13.01 -29.85
N GLN A 29 7.09 13.03 -28.52
CA GLN A 29 6.38 14.12 -27.84
C GLN A 29 7.33 15.30 -27.62
N ARG A 30 6.96 16.41 -28.27
CA ARG A 30 7.59 17.72 -28.24
C ARG A 30 7.63 18.29 -26.82
N ALA A 31 8.83 18.55 -26.30
CA ALA A 31 9.03 19.26 -25.04
C ALA A 31 8.48 20.70 -25.12
N GLN A 32 7.61 21.07 -24.18
CA GLN A 32 7.15 22.45 -24.00
C GLN A 32 8.12 23.21 -23.08
N LYS A 33 8.52 24.39 -23.54
CA LYS A 33 9.43 25.32 -22.87
C LYS A 33 8.73 25.95 -21.66
N THR A 34 9.34 25.86 -20.48
CA THR A 34 8.93 26.64 -19.30
C THR A 34 9.36 28.09 -19.46
N ILE A 35 8.40 29.00 -19.36
CA ILE A 35 8.60 30.45 -19.35
C ILE A 35 8.99 30.84 -17.92
N THR A 36 10.23 31.27 -17.71
CA THR A 36 10.68 31.93 -16.48
C THR A 36 10.51 33.44 -16.64
N SER A 37 9.69 34.06 -15.80
CA SER A 37 9.54 35.52 -15.70
C SER A 37 10.21 36.02 -14.42
N ASP A 38 11.28 36.77 -14.63
CA ASP A 38 11.68 38.04 -14.02
C ASP A 38 11.48 38.31 -12.51
N LYS A 39 12.63 38.24 -11.83
CA LYS A 39 13.28 39.33 -11.06
C LYS A 39 12.34 40.42 -10.49
N VAL A 40 12.15 40.41 -9.17
CA VAL A 40 11.81 41.62 -8.40
C VAL A 40 12.86 41.89 -7.32
N THR A 41 13.34 43.12 -7.42
CA THR A 41 14.32 43.88 -6.68
C THR A 41 14.16 43.89 -5.15
N SER A 42 15.31 43.78 -4.48
CA SER A 42 15.56 44.08 -3.08
C SER A 42 15.52 45.59 -2.78
N ALA A 43 14.95 45.98 -1.64
CA ALA A 43 15.27 47.25 -0.97
C ALA A 43 15.42 47.04 0.55
N PRO A 44 16.37 47.73 1.22
CA PRO A 44 16.82 47.41 2.58
C PRO A 44 16.00 48.16 3.64
N ARG A 45 15.88 47.57 4.84
CA ARG A 45 15.57 48.34 6.05
C ARG A 45 16.53 47.97 7.17
N GLN A 46 17.23 49.02 7.60
CA GLN A 46 18.15 49.09 8.73
C GLN A 46 17.43 48.83 10.05
N GLY A 47 18.14 48.28 11.05
CA GLY A 47 17.72 48.30 12.44
C GLY A 47 18.23 47.14 13.30
N SER A 48 19.42 47.28 13.84
CA SER A 48 19.80 46.71 15.15
C SER A 48 20.62 47.81 15.85
N PRO A 49 20.41 48.00 17.17
CA PRO A 49 21.27 47.28 18.12
C PRO A 49 20.57 46.85 19.43
N ASP A 50 21.22 45.89 20.09
CA ASP A 50 21.33 45.67 21.54
C ASP A 50 20.11 45.84 22.46
N SER A 51 19.75 44.75 23.16
CA SER A 51 19.92 44.70 24.62
C SER A 51 19.65 43.29 25.17
N HIS A 52 20.58 42.81 26.00
CA HIS A 52 20.48 41.62 26.83
C HIS A 52 19.48 41.83 27.98
N GLN A 53 18.44 41.00 28.13
CA GLN A 53 17.98 40.56 29.46
C GLN A 53 16.97 39.40 29.40
N PRO A 54 17.15 38.31 30.17
CA PRO A 54 16.08 37.36 30.49
C PRO A 54 15.37 37.76 31.80
N PRO A 55 14.04 37.73 31.91
CA PRO A 55 13.40 37.75 33.21
C PRO A 55 13.39 36.36 33.84
N ALA A 56 13.87 36.34 35.08
CA ALA A 56 14.06 35.21 35.95
C ALA A 56 12.75 34.58 36.45
N ALA A 57 12.86 33.31 36.81
CA ALA A 57 11.88 32.59 37.60
C ALA A 57 11.79 33.16 39.03
N THR A 58 10.57 33.33 39.53
CA THR A 58 10.33 33.46 40.97
C THR A 58 9.05 32.73 41.34
N SER A 59 9.24 31.70 42.16
CA SER A 59 8.24 30.90 42.83
C SER A 59 7.60 31.67 43.99
N THR A 60 6.28 31.58 44.14
CA THR A 60 5.56 31.86 45.40
C THR A 60 4.37 30.91 45.43
N SER A 61 4.45 29.76 46.10
CA SER A 61 4.21 29.58 47.55
C SER A 61 2.81 30.01 47.96
N ALA A 62 1.90 29.04 48.14
CA ALA A 62 0.95 28.95 49.25
C ALA A 62 0.05 27.73 49.04
N ALA A 63 0.18 26.75 49.93
CA ALA A 63 -0.65 25.57 49.99
C ALA A 63 -1.76 25.74 51.05
N GLN A 64 -2.80 24.90 50.91
CA GLN A 64 -3.77 24.44 51.93
C GLN A 64 -5.02 25.31 52.21
N PRO A 65 -6.11 24.73 52.76
CA PRO A 65 -6.73 23.42 52.46
C PRO A 65 -8.29 23.45 52.38
N PHE A 66 -8.83 22.30 51.96
CA PHE A 66 -10.21 21.81 52.02
C PHE A 66 -11.09 22.29 53.20
N SER A 67 -12.34 22.68 52.90
CA SER A 67 -13.59 21.98 53.29
C SER A 67 -14.82 22.92 53.30
N THR A 68 -15.79 22.70 52.41
CA THR A 68 -17.22 22.98 52.69
C THR A 68 -18.13 21.94 52.00
N PRO A 69 -19.20 21.43 52.67
CA PRO A 69 -19.99 20.28 52.23
C PRO A 69 -21.29 20.60 51.45
N LEU A 70 -21.63 19.66 50.55
CA LEU A 70 -22.93 19.20 50.00
C LEU A 70 -24.21 20.06 50.12
N THR A 71 -24.74 20.48 48.96
CA THR A 71 -26.19 20.66 48.72
C THR A 71 -26.58 20.09 47.35
N PRO A 72 -27.45 19.07 47.24
CA PRO A 72 -27.95 18.57 45.96
C PRO A 72 -29.20 19.35 45.50
N SER A 73 -29.14 19.98 44.33
CA SER A 73 -30.30 20.60 43.67
C SER A 73 -30.88 19.65 42.60
N PRO A 74 -32.18 19.30 42.66
CA PRO A 74 -32.83 18.45 41.67
C PRO A 74 -33.61 19.31 40.67
N ALA A 75 -33.10 19.50 39.45
CA ALA A 75 -33.88 19.82 38.25
C ALA A 75 -32.95 19.99 37.03
N ASN A 76 -32.84 18.96 36.20
CA ASN A 76 -33.30 19.09 34.82
C ASN A 76 -33.34 17.71 34.15
N ALA A 77 -34.55 17.16 34.06
CA ALA A 77 -34.89 16.21 33.01
C ALA A 77 -34.79 16.95 31.68
N GLY A 78 -33.96 16.47 30.77
CA GLY A 78 -33.71 17.19 29.52
C GLY A 78 -32.72 16.49 28.61
N VAL A 79 -33.08 15.27 28.19
CA VAL A 79 -32.83 14.73 26.84
C VAL A 79 -31.48 15.12 26.23
N LYS A 80 -30.45 14.31 26.47
CA LYS A 80 -29.27 14.30 25.60
C LYS A 80 -29.74 13.89 24.20
N PRO A 81 -29.48 14.65 23.13
CA PRO A 81 -29.76 14.18 21.79
C PRO A 81 -28.90 12.94 21.54
N GLY A 82 -29.58 11.80 21.47
CA GLY A 82 -28.96 10.53 21.11
C GLY A 82 -28.20 10.69 19.82
N LYS A 83 -26.92 10.30 19.83
CA LYS A 83 -26.21 9.94 18.62
C LYS A 83 -27.10 8.94 17.90
N LYS A 84 -27.64 9.33 16.74
CA LYS A 84 -28.30 8.40 15.84
C LYS A 84 -27.30 7.27 15.61
N ALA A 85 -27.62 6.09 16.12
CA ALA A 85 -27.02 4.86 15.64
C ALA A 85 -27.29 4.83 14.14
N THR A 86 -26.25 5.03 13.34
CA THR A 86 -26.25 4.61 11.95
C THR A 86 -26.55 3.12 11.96
N SER A 87 -27.80 2.77 11.72
CA SER A 87 -28.18 1.47 11.20
C SER A 87 -27.19 1.12 10.09
N PRO A 88 -26.64 -0.10 10.04
CA PRO A 88 -25.76 -0.49 8.96
C PRO A 88 -26.56 -0.37 7.67
N SER A 89 -26.31 0.70 6.90
CA SER A 89 -26.71 0.72 5.50
C SER A 89 -26.07 -0.53 4.88
N PRO A 90 -26.82 -1.39 4.18
CA PRO A 90 -26.23 -2.54 3.53
C PRO A 90 -25.06 -2.02 2.70
N VAL A 91 -23.86 -2.53 2.99
CA VAL A 91 -22.68 -2.20 2.21
C VAL A 91 -22.99 -2.72 0.82
N VAL A 92 -23.30 -1.80 -0.09
CA VAL A 92 -23.51 -2.12 -1.50
C VAL A 92 -22.15 -2.59 -2.00
N LEU A 93 -21.98 -3.92 -2.11
CA LEU A 93 -20.71 -4.57 -2.47
C LEU A 93 -20.38 -4.34 -3.94
N SER A 94 -21.40 -4.35 -4.80
CA SER A 94 -21.25 -4.13 -6.23
C SER A 94 -21.85 -2.79 -6.70
N SER A 95 -21.26 -2.21 -7.74
CA SER A 95 -21.80 -1.00 -8.38
C SER A 95 -22.93 -1.30 -9.38
N VAL A 96 -23.15 -2.57 -9.71
CA VAL A 96 -24.10 -3.02 -10.74
C VAL A 96 -25.23 -3.76 -10.06
N THR A 97 -26.45 -3.24 -10.16
CA THR A 97 -27.62 -3.89 -9.57
C THR A 97 -27.97 -5.19 -10.29
N ALA A 98 -28.50 -6.15 -9.55
CA ALA A 98 -29.02 -7.40 -10.10
C ALA A 98 -30.05 -7.12 -11.21
N GLY A 99 -30.06 -7.97 -12.25
CA GLY A 99 -30.93 -7.83 -13.42
C GLY A 99 -30.38 -6.89 -14.51
N THR A 100 -29.22 -6.25 -14.31
CA THR A 100 -28.62 -5.38 -15.33
C THR A 100 -27.98 -6.21 -16.45
N PRO A 101 -28.38 -6.04 -17.73
CA PRO A 101 -27.70 -6.70 -18.85
C PRO A 101 -26.31 -6.11 -19.09
N LEU A 102 -25.29 -6.96 -19.08
CA LEU A 102 -23.90 -6.57 -19.30
C LEU A 102 -23.59 -6.48 -20.79
N LYS A 103 -23.70 -5.26 -21.32
CA LYS A 103 -23.58 -4.98 -22.75
C LYS A 103 -22.21 -5.36 -23.31
N GLY A 104 -22.21 -6.03 -24.46
CA GLY A 104 -21.00 -6.27 -25.26
C GLY A 104 -20.11 -7.41 -24.74
N LEU A 105 -20.64 -8.29 -23.89
CA LEU A 105 -19.95 -9.52 -23.49
C LEU A 105 -20.27 -10.69 -24.43
N ASN A 106 -21.48 -10.74 -24.98
CA ASN A 106 -21.84 -11.80 -25.90
C ASN A 106 -21.26 -11.53 -27.31
N PHE A 107 -20.54 -12.51 -27.85
CA PHE A 107 -20.00 -12.50 -29.21
C PHE A 107 -20.76 -13.44 -30.17
N LEU A 108 -21.74 -14.20 -29.68
CA LEU A 108 -22.54 -15.14 -30.47
C LEU A 108 -23.73 -14.43 -31.10
N LYS A 109 -23.97 -14.67 -32.40
CA LYS A 109 -25.05 -14.02 -33.16
C LYS A 109 -26.46 -14.30 -32.63
N ASN A 110 -26.67 -15.48 -32.04
CA ASN A 110 -27.95 -15.93 -31.50
C ASN A 110 -27.97 -15.91 -29.95
N GLY A 111 -26.99 -15.26 -29.33
CA GLY A 111 -26.92 -15.12 -27.88
C GLY A 111 -27.52 -13.79 -27.41
N SER A 112 -28.03 -13.76 -26.18
CA SER A 112 -28.28 -12.53 -25.45
C SER A 112 -27.07 -12.17 -24.60
N ASP A 113 -26.92 -10.88 -24.27
CA ASP A 113 -25.94 -10.46 -23.27
C ASP A 113 -26.26 -11.08 -21.90
N PRO A 114 -25.25 -11.51 -21.13
CA PRO A 114 -25.46 -12.06 -19.81
C PRO A 114 -26.01 -10.99 -18.85
N VAL A 115 -26.92 -11.39 -17.99
CA VAL A 115 -27.56 -10.52 -16.99
C VAL A 115 -26.85 -10.68 -15.66
N ALA A 116 -26.58 -9.56 -14.97
CA ALA A 116 -25.99 -9.56 -13.64
C ALA A 116 -26.92 -10.25 -12.63
N LEU A 117 -26.39 -11.17 -11.83
CA LEU A 117 -27.10 -11.85 -10.75
C LEU A 117 -26.99 -11.03 -9.44
N ALA A 118 -27.59 -11.52 -8.35
CA ALA A 118 -27.41 -10.89 -7.04
C ALA A 118 -25.97 -11.07 -6.51
N ASP A 119 -25.50 -10.12 -5.70
CA ASP A 119 -24.12 -10.11 -5.17
C ASP A 119 -23.73 -11.38 -4.40
N GLU A 120 -24.70 -12.00 -3.72
CA GLU A 120 -24.54 -13.22 -2.92
C GLU A 120 -24.40 -14.51 -3.76
N GLU A 121 -24.88 -14.49 -5.00
CA GLU A 121 -24.73 -15.63 -5.92
C GLU A 121 -23.34 -15.67 -6.54
N TYR A 122 -22.62 -14.54 -6.50
CA TYR A 122 -21.24 -14.49 -6.95
C TYR A 122 -20.31 -15.07 -5.88
N PRO A 123 -19.29 -15.86 -6.29
CA PRO A 123 -18.31 -16.38 -5.36
C PRO A 123 -17.57 -15.28 -4.57
N PRO A 124 -17.21 -15.52 -3.29
CA PRO A 124 -16.60 -14.50 -2.43
C PRO A 124 -15.22 -14.02 -2.90
N TRP A 125 -14.51 -14.83 -3.69
CA TRP A 125 -13.21 -14.43 -4.23
C TRP A 125 -13.31 -13.25 -5.21
N LEU A 126 -14.47 -13.02 -5.84
CA LEU A 126 -14.71 -11.91 -6.77
C LEU A 126 -14.45 -10.56 -6.09
N TRP A 127 -14.96 -10.41 -4.88
CA TRP A 127 -14.84 -9.19 -4.09
C TRP A 127 -13.40 -8.95 -3.58
N THR A 128 -12.57 -9.99 -3.56
CA THR A 128 -11.17 -9.89 -3.12
C THR A 128 -10.22 -9.52 -4.26
N ILE A 129 -10.62 -9.60 -5.54
CA ILE A 129 -9.72 -9.40 -6.69
C ILE A 129 -9.08 -8.01 -6.72
N LEU A 130 -9.87 -6.98 -6.40
CA LEU A 130 -9.45 -5.59 -6.43
C LEU A 130 -8.65 -5.19 -5.19
N THR A 131 -8.61 -6.04 -4.16
CA THR A 131 -7.77 -5.75 -3.00
C THR A 131 -6.32 -5.63 -3.47
N PRO A 132 -5.67 -4.47 -3.26
CA PRO A 132 -4.30 -4.31 -3.68
C PRO A 132 -3.49 -5.37 -2.96
N LYS A 133 -2.79 -6.21 -3.72
CA LYS A 133 -1.86 -7.19 -3.12
C LYS A 133 -0.83 -6.39 -2.34
N VAL A 134 -0.99 -6.35 -1.02
CA VAL A 134 -0.06 -5.70 -0.10
C VAL A 134 1.28 -6.37 -0.36
N ARG A 135 2.18 -5.67 -1.04
CA ARG A 135 3.55 -6.16 -1.20
C ARG A 135 4.07 -6.37 0.21
N ALA A 136 4.84 -7.42 0.49
CA ALA A 136 5.29 -7.68 1.87
C ALA A 136 6.03 -6.49 2.52
N ASN A 137 6.53 -5.53 1.73
CA ASN A 137 7.14 -4.29 2.18
C ASN A 137 6.15 -3.13 2.43
N ALA A 138 4.86 -3.30 2.14
CA ALA A 138 3.80 -2.31 2.25
C ALA A 138 3.09 -2.33 3.62
N VAL A 139 3.42 -3.28 4.50
CA VAL A 139 2.96 -3.23 5.90
C VAL A 139 3.49 -1.97 6.62
N ASN A 140 4.58 -1.37 6.11
CA ASN A 140 5.11 -0.08 6.60
C ASN A 140 4.71 1.14 5.76
N THR A 141 4.04 0.96 4.60
CA THR A 141 3.78 2.10 3.70
C THR A 141 2.74 3.08 4.21
N GLU A 142 1.81 2.67 5.07
CA GLU A 142 0.79 3.60 5.62
C GLU A 142 1.43 4.64 6.57
N LEU A 143 2.46 4.23 7.31
CA LEU A 143 3.23 5.11 8.17
C LEU A 143 4.24 5.96 7.38
N ASP A 144 4.78 5.40 6.29
CA ASP A 144 5.74 6.08 5.42
C ASP A 144 5.11 7.01 4.37
N GLU A 145 3.80 6.93 4.10
CA GLU A 145 3.15 7.72 3.05
C GLU A 145 3.27 9.23 3.31
N GLY A 146 3.28 9.64 4.58
CA GLY A 146 3.52 11.02 4.98
C GLY A 146 4.97 11.49 4.83
N LEU A 147 5.96 10.59 4.83
CA LEU A 147 7.38 10.92 4.73
C LEU A 147 7.80 11.34 3.32
N TYR A 148 7.13 10.80 2.30
CA TYR A 148 7.36 11.13 0.89
C TYR A 148 6.38 12.20 0.36
N SER A 149 5.60 12.84 1.24
CA SER A 149 4.69 13.91 0.86
C SER A 149 5.42 15.21 0.51
N ASN A 150 4.95 15.94 -0.52
CA ASN A 150 5.51 17.23 -0.95
C ASN A 150 5.43 18.33 0.14
N SER A 151 4.57 18.19 1.14
CA SER A 151 4.41 19.21 2.19
C SER A 151 5.39 19.00 3.36
N LYS A 152 6.15 20.06 3.69
CA LYS A 152 7.11 20.07 4.82
C LYS A 152 6.45 19.75 6.17
N THR A 153 5.21 20.19 6.39
CA THR A 153 4.49 19.93 7.65
C THR A 153 4.03 18.48 7.75
N ARG A 154 3.57 17.86 6.64
CA ARG A 154 3.23 16.43 6.59
C ARG A 154 4.43 15.55 6.88
N ARG A 155 5.59 15.88 6.31
CA ARG A 155 6.84 15.15 6.57
C ARG A 155 7.25 15.21 8.04
N ARG A 156 7.21 16.40 8.66
CA ARG A 156 7.51 16.57 10.10
C ARG A 156 6.55 15.80 11.00
N LYS A 157 5.26 15.80 10.66
CA LYS A 157 4.24 15.08 11.42
C LYS A 157 4.46 13.56 11.33
N ALA A 158 4.69 13.05 10.12
CA ALA A 158 4.99 11.64 9.89
C ALA A 158 6.27 11.19 10.61
N GLU A 159 7.32 12.01 10.62
CA GLU A 159 8.55 11.70 11.34
C GLU A 159 8.36 11.69 12.87
N LYS A 160 7.56 12.61 13.40
CA LYS A 160 7.19 12.62 14.83
C LYS A 160 6.35 11.40 15.19
N GLU A 161 5.43 10.99 14.34
CA GLU A 161 4.59 9.79 14.51
C GLU A 161 5.44 8.51 14.46
N ARG A 162 6.34 8.37 13.47
CA ARG A 162 7.29 7.25 13.38
C ARG A 162 8.17 7.17 14.62
N ARG A 163 8.69 8.31 15.11
CA ARG A 163 9.49 8.36 16.36
C ARG A 163 8.67 7.92 17.57
N LYS A 164 7.41 8.36 17.66
CA LYS A 164 6.50 7.94 18.74
C LYS A 164 6.20 6.44 18.68
N GLN A 165 5.98 5.90 17.49
CA GLN A 165 5.71 4.47 17.28
C GLN A 165 6.94 3.60 17.58
N GLY A 166 8.13 4.05 17.16
CA GLY A 166 9.37 3.36 17.52
C GLY A 166 9.65 3.37 19.02
N LEU A 167 9.23 4.43 19.74
CA LEU A 167 9.30 4.47 21.19
C LEU A 167 8.24 3.58 21.87
N LEU A 168 7.03 3.52 21.31
CA LEU A 168 5.94 2.71 21.84
C LEU A 168 6.18 1.21 21.63
N ASN A 169 6.73 0.84 20.47
CA ASN A 169 7.01 -0.54 20.07
C ASN A 169 8.53 -0.68 19.82
N PRO A 170 9.36 -0.77 20.87
CA PRO A 170 10.82 -0.86 20.72
C PRO A 170 11.26 -2.10 19.94
N GLU A 171 10.50 -3.19 19.98
CA GLU A 171 10.77 -4.41 19.19
C GLU A 171 10.58 -4.19 17.68
N SER A 172 9.60 -3.36 17.29
CA SER A 172 9.32 -3.07 15.88
C SER A 172 10.41 -2.24 15.18
N LEU A 173 11.30 -1.64 15.96
CA LEU A 173 12.44 -0.88 15.45
C LEU A 173 13.55 -1.79 14.90
N VAL A 174 13.58 -3.06 15.31
CA VAL A 174 14.51 -4.05 14.77
C VAL A 174 14.17 -4.26 13.28
N PRO A 175 15.15 -4.09 12.35
CA PRO A 175 14.91 -4.27 10.93
C PRO A 175 14.29 -5.64 10.63
N LYS A 176 13.11 -5.65 10.00
CA LYS A 176 12.46 -6.91 9.63
C LYS A 176 13.24 -7.59 8.51
N VAL A 177 13.92 -8.68 8.85
CA VAL A 177 14.59 -9.53 7.86
C VAL A 177 13.54 -10.06 6.87
N PRO A 178 13.70 -9.83 5.56
CA PRO A 178 12.72 -10.24 4.58
C PRO A 178 12.71 -11.77 4.42
N LEU A 179 11.55 -12.32 4.01
CA LEU A 179 11.29 -13.76 4.03
C LEU A 179 12.38 -14.60 3.33
N GLN A 180 12.90 -14.16 2.20
CA GLN A 180 13.94 -14.89 1.45
C GLN A 180 15.34 -14.91 2.07
N GLU A 181 15.59 -14.07 3.08
CA GLU A 181 16.86 -13.98 3.80
C GLU A 181 16.79 -14.67 5.17
N GLN A 182 15.61 -15.16 5.54
CA GLN A 182 15.42 -15.93 6.78
C GLN A 182 15.94 -17.36 6.59
N THR A 183 16.63 -17.87 7.60
CA THR A 183 17.12 -19.26 7.68
C THR A 183 16.22 -20.15 8.56
N VAL A 184 15.05 -19.65 8.94
CA VAL A 184 14.08 -20.40 9.73
C VAL A 184 13.43 -21.45 8.85
N ASP A 185 13.27 -22.66 9.39
CA ASP A 185 12.63 -23.76 8.67
C ASP A 185 11.19 -23.43 8.29
N LEU A 186 10.81 -23.83 7.08
CA LEU A 186 9.44 -23.71 6.64
C LEU A 186 8.58 -24.77 7.33
N PRO A 187 7.30 -24.47 7.64
CA PRO A 187 6.40 -25.45 8.20
C PRO A 187 6.29 -26.65 7.24
N THR A 188 6.55 -27.85 7.77
CA THR A 188 6.53 -29.09 6.99
C THR A 188 5.13 -29.72 6.93
N GLY A 189 4.29 -29.41 7.92
CA GLY A 189 2.91 -29.89 8.08
C GLY A 189 2.84 -31.08 9.02
N ASP A 190 1.99 -31.02 10.04
CA ASP A 190 1.91 -32.04 11.12
C ASP A 190 1.12 -33.30 10.72
N GLY A 191 1.05 -33.59 9.41
CA GLY A 191 0.22 -34.66 8.84
C GLY A 191 -1.28 -34.36 8.77
N THR A 192 -1.74 -33.25 9.34
CA THR A 192 -3.13 -32.77 9.21
C THR A 192 -3.37 -32.06 7.88
N LEU A 193 -4.61 -32.05 7.39
CA LEU A 193 -4.98 -31.31 6.17
C LEU A 193 -4.68 -29.82 6.28
N HIS A 194 -4.98 -29.22 7.44
CA HIS A 194 -4.69 -27.82 7.71
C HIS A 194 -3.19 -27.53 7.68
N GLY A 195 -2.38 -28.35 8.36
CA GLY A 195 -0.92 -28.20 8.35
C GLY A 195 -0.31 -28.35 6.96
N ALA A 196 -0.86 -29.24 6.12
CA ALA A 196 -0.42 -29.40 4.74
C ALA A 196 -0.73 -28.15 3.87
N LEU A 197 -1.93 -27.57 4.03
CA LEU A 197 -2.32 -26.35 3.33
C LEU A 197 -1.45 -25.15 3.73
N GLU A 198 -1.19 -25.00 5.03
CA GLU A 198 -0.33 -23.95 5.57
C GLU A 198 1.12 -24.09 5.09
N ALA A 199 1.66 -25.31 5.15
CA ALA A 199 2.98 -25.64 4.62
C ALA A 199 3.09 -25.33 3.11
N GLY A 200 2.04 -25.62 2.33
CA GLY A 200 1.95 -25.23 0.92
C GLY A 200 1.99 -23.71 0.75
N ALA A 201 1.14 -22.99 1.49
CA ALA A 201 1.06 -21.53 1.42
C ALA A 201 2.38 -20.84 1.80
N ALA A 202 3.09 -21.33 2.81
CA ALA A 202 4.39 -20.81 3.23
C ALA A 202 5.45 -20.93 2.11
N ARG A 203 5.51 -22.09 1.44
CA ARG A 203 6.41 -22.33 0.30
C ARG A 203 6.07 -21.45 -0.90
N ASP A 204 4.79 -21.27 -1.18
CA ASP A 204 4.32 -20.36 -2.23
C ASP A 204 4.68 -18.91 -1.93
N ASN A 205 4.56 -18.48 -0.68
CA ASN A 205 4.92 -17.14 -0.24
C ASN A 205 6.42 -16.88 -0.38
N LEU A 206 7.28 -17.84 -0.03
CA LEU A 206 8.73 -17.75 -0.28
C LEU A 206 9.04 -17.64 -1.77
N THR A 207 8.38 -18.46 -2.61
CA THR A 207 8.56 -18.43 -4.07
C THR A 207 8.15 -17.08 -4.66
N LYS A 208 7.03 -16.50 -4.19
CA LYS A 208 6.57 -15.16 -4.58
C LYS A 208 7.58 -14.08 -4.17
N ALA A 209 8.09 -14.14 -2.94
CA ALA A 209 9.08 -13.20 -2.42
C ALA A 209 10.39 -13.25 -3.24
N MET A 210 10.90 -14.45 -3.52
CA MET A 210 12.05 -14.67 -4.40
C MET A 210 11.83 -14.15 -5.82
N ARG A 211 10.63 -14.35 -6.38
CA ARG A 211 10.27 -13.81 -7.70
C ARG A 211 10.24 -12.29 -7.69
N GLN A 212 9.79 -11.67 -6.61
CA GLN A 212 9.78 -10.21 -6.49
C GLN A 212 11.21 -9.65 -6.43
N LYS A 213 12.11 -10.25 -5.64
CA LYS A 213 13.54 -9.88 -5.60
C LYS A 213 14.18 -10.00 -6.99
N ARG A 214 13.98 -11.13 -7.68
CA ARG A 214 14.46 -11.33 -9.07
C ARG A 214 13.92 -10.30 -10.06
N ARG A 215 12.65 -9.94 -9.96
CA ARG A 215 12.07 -8.90 -10.83
C ARG A 215 12.66 -7.52 -10.55
N ALA A 216 12.97 -7.20 -9.29
CA ALA A 216 13.62 -5.95 -8.93
C ALA A 216 15.05 -5.89 -9.47
N THR A 217 15.85 -6.95 -9.28
CA THR A 217 17.23 -7.01 -9.78
C THR A 217 17.29 -6.93 -11.32
N ILE A 218 16.39 -7.61 -12.04
CA ILE A 218 16.31 -7.50 -13.50
C ILE A 218 15.99 -6.07 -13.93
N LYS A 219 15.06 -5.39 -13.24
CA LYS A 219 14.69 -4.01 -13.56
C LYS A 219 15.85 -3.05 -13.31
N GLU A 220 16.55 -3.19 -12.19
CA GLU A 220 17.73 -2.40 -11.86
C GLU A 220 18.85 -2.63 -12.88
N ALA A 221 19.18 -3.88 -13.20
CA ALA A 221 20.20 -4.21 -14.19
C ALA A 221 19.84 -3.65 -15.58
N ASN A 222 18.58 -3.76 -16.00
CA ASN A 222 18.11 -3.18 -17.27
C ASN A 222 18.19 -1.65 -17.25
N PHE A 223 17.86 -1.02 -16.12
CA PHE A 223 17.94 0.43 -15.96
C PHE A 223 19.40 0.90 -16.05
N LEU A 224 20.30 0.30 -15.28
CA LEU A 224 21.73 0.64 -15.30
C LEU A 224 22.36 0.37 -16.67
N LYS A 225 21.98 -0.73 -17.33
CA LYS A 225 22.45 -1.05 -18.69
C LYS A 225 21.97 -0.04 -19.75
N ALA A 226 20.82 0.60 -19.56
CA ALA A 226 20.33 1.62 -20.48
C ALA A 226 20.95 3.01 -20.21
N MET A 227 21.57 3.20 -19.04
CA MET A 227 22.17 4.47 -18.61
C MET A 227 23.69 4.56 -18.88
N GLY A 228 24.37 3.43 -19.06
CA GLY A 228 25.80 3.34 -19.39
C GLY A 228 26.03 3.01 -20.85
#